data_AF-A0A355UJ20-F1
#
_entry.id   AF-A0A355UJ20-F1
#
_cell.length_a   1.000
_cell.length_b   1.000
_cell.length_c   1.000
_cell.angle_alpha   90.00
_cell.angle_beta   90.00
_cell.angle_gamma   90.00
#
_symmetry.space_group_name_H-M   'P 1'
#
loop_
_entity.id
_entity.type
_entity.pdbx_description
1 polymer ?
#
loop_
_entity_poly.entity_id
_entity_poly.type
_entity_poly.pdbx_seq_one_letter_code
_entity_poly.pdbx_strand_id
1 'polypeptide(L)'
;FIPSLVSLLVPLIAVTFMLKGNVERPEVSEDNKLVTISSKQSLLILCLGVGALLFVPVFKTITHLPPYLGILFGLGILWVVTEIMHVSNKENYSRLNVSAIIT
;
A
#
# COMPACT_ATOMS: atom_id res chain seq x y z
N PHE A 1 20.80 1.70 -23.78
CA PHE A 1 19.97 2.91 -24.04
C PHE A 1 18.64 2.60 -24.73
N ILE A 2 18.56 1.67 -25.69
CA ILE A 2 17.27 1.25 -26.26
C ILE A 2 16.27 0.66 -25.23
N PRO A 3 16.68 -0.17 -24.24
CA PRO A 3 15.74 -0.78 -23.29
C PRO A 3 15.04 0.26 -22.39
N SER A 4 15.77 1.29 -21.96
CA SER A 4 15.24 2.34 -21.08
C SER A 4 14.25 3.26 -21.78
N LEU A 5 14.43 3.52 -23.08
CA LEU A 5 13.50 4.34 -23.86
C LEU A 5 12.16 3.61 -24.05
N VAL A 6 12.22 2.31 -24.36
CA VAL A 6 11.01 1.47 -24.51
C VAL A 6 10.25 1.35 -23.19
N SER A 7 10.94 1.18 -22.07
CA SER A 7 10.32 1.09 -20.74
C SER A 7 9.57 2.36 -20.32
N LEU A 8 9.91 3.52 -20.89
CA LEU A 8 9.22 4.79 -20.63
C LEU A 8 8.09 5.05 -21.64
N LEU A 9 8.33 4.77 -22.93
CA LEU A 9 7.35 5.05 -23.98
C LEU A 9 6.12 4.13 -23.89
N VAL A 10 6.30 2.86 -23.54
CA VAL A 10 5.20 1.88 -23.51
C VAL A 10 4.11 2.26 -22.50
N PRO A 11 4.41 2.54 -21.21
CA PRO A 11 3.39 2.98 -20.26
C PRO A 11 2.78 4.32 -20.65
N LEU A 12 3.58 5.26 -21.15
CA LEU A 12 3.12 6.61 -21.49
C LEU A 12 2.07 6.58 -22.62
N ILE A 13 2.34 5.77 -23.65
CA ILE A 13 1.41 5.58 -24.76
C ILE A 13 0.16 4.84 -24.28
N ALA A 14 0.31 3.77 -23.49
CA ALA A 14 -0.82 3.01 -22.94
C ALA A 14 -1.76 3.89 -22.09
N VAL A 15 -1.20 4.71 -21.19
CA VAL A 15 -1.95 5.66 -20.35
C VAL A 15 -2.64 6.72 -21.21
N THR A 16 -1.97 7.25 -22.24
CA THR A 16 -2.56 8.22 -23.17
C THR A 16 -3.78 7.66 -23.92
N PHE A 17 -3.76 6.37 -24.29
CA PHE A 17 -4.91 5.71 -24.91
C PHE A 17 -6.02 5.37 -23.91
N MET A 18 -5.66 4.95 -22.68
CA MET A 18 -6.63 4.61 -21.63
C MET A 18 -7.38 5.84 -21.08
N LEU A 19 -6.71 6.99 -20.95
CA LEU A 19 -7.31 8.24 -20.43
C LEU A 19 -8.07 9.06 -21.47
N LYS A 20 -8.14 8.61 -22.74
CA LYS A 20 -8.88 9.33 -23.79
C LYS A 20 -10.38 9.03 -23.80
N GLY A 21 -10.87 8.18 -22.89
CA GLY A 21 -12.28 8.02 -22.58
C GLY A 21 -12.71 8.99 -21.48
N ASN A 22 -13.85 9.66 -21.68
CA ASN A 22 -14.52 10.58 -20.76
C ASN A 22 -14.21 10.30 -19.28
N VAL A 23 -13.28 11.07 -18.71
CA VAL A 23 -13.12 11.15 -17.25
C VAL A 23 -14.29 11.98 -16.76
N GLU A 24 -15.40 11.31 -16.49
CA GLU A 24 -16.37 11.83 -15.53
C GLU A 24 -15.60 12.01 -14.24
N ARG A 25 -15.22 13.27 -13.96
CA ARG A 25 -14.54 13.62 -12.72
C ARG A 25 -15.49 13.19 -11.62
N PRO A 26 -15.14 12.20 -10.78
CA PRO A 26 -15.93 11.98 -9.58
C PRO A 26 -15.91 13.32 -8.86
N GLU A 27 -17.09 13.87 -8.57
CA GLU A 27 -17.19 14.97 -7.64
C GLU A 27 -16.34 14.58 -6.44
N VAL A 28 -15.42 15.49 -6.06
CA VAL A 28 -14.59 15.35 -4.87
C VAL A 28 -15.56 15.43 -3.69
N SER A 29 -16.26 14.33 -3.45
CA SER A 29 -16.80 14.05 -2.14
C SER A 29 -15.57 14.04 -1.25
N GLU A 30 -15.62 14.83 -0.19
CA GLU A 30 -14.62 14.89 0.89
C GLU A 30 -14.54 13.55 1.66
N ASP A 31 -14.72 12.42 0.98
CA ASP A 31 -14.33 11.10 1.43
C ASP A 31 -12.94 10.74 0.88
N ASN A 32 -12.16 11.75 0.45
CA ASN A 32 -10.74 11.83 0.81
C ASN A 32 -10.61 11.97 2.34
N LYS A 33 -11.21 11.06 3.11
CA LYS A 33 -10.53 10.59 4.29
C LYS A 33 -9.31 9.88 3.75
N LEU A 34 -8.28 10.68 3.45
CA LEU A 34 -6.89 10.32 3.62
C LEU A 34 -6.93 9.35 4.77
N VAL A 35 -6.72 8.07 4.47
CA VAL A 35 -6.68 7.00 5.44
C VAL A 35 -5.79 7.56 6.51
N THR A 36 -6.39 8.07 7.59
CA THR A 36 -5.64 8.83 8.58
C THR A 36 -5.04 7.70 9.35
N ILE A 37 -3.94 7.18 8.81
CA ILE A 37 -3.10 6.19 9.43
C ILE A 37 -2.78 6.85 10.75
N SER A 38 -3.44 6.37 11.80
CA SER A 38 -3.29 6.92 13.13
C SER A 38 -1.79 6.91 13.43
N SER A 39 -1.25 7.91 14.13
CA SER A 39 0.19 7.95 14.43
C SER A 39 0.70 6.64 15.05
N LYS A 40 -0.17 5.91 15.78
CA LYS A 40 0.08 4.57 16.32
C LYS A 40 0.31 3.51 15.23
N GLN A 41 -0.51 3.53 14.19
CA GLN A 41 -0.44 2.61 13.05
C GLN A 41 0.85 2.83 12.24
N SER A 42 1.22 4.09 11.97
CA SER A 42 2.50 4.41 11.31
C SER A 42 3.70 3.98 12.14
N LEU A 43 3.64 4.12 13.47
CA LEU A 43 4.70 3.68 14.38
C LEU A 43 4.85 2.15 14.39
N LEU A 44 3.74 1.40 14.34
CA LEU A 44 3.78 -0.07 14.23
C LEU A 44 4.45 -0.53 12.94
N ILE A 45 4.08 0.07 11.80
CA ILE A 45 4.70 -0.23 10.49
C ILE A 45 6.20 0.06 10.53
N LEU A 46 6.60 1.20 11.09
CA LEU A 46 8.01 1.58 11.21
C LEU A 46 8.79 0.58 12.09
N CYS A 47 8.24 0.20 13.24
CA CYS A 47 8.88 -0.75 14.15
C CYS A 47 9.03 -2.14 13.51
N LEU A 48 7.99 -2.63 12.82
CA LEU A 48 8.01 -3.88 12.07
C LEU A 48 9.02 -3.85 10.92
N GLY A 49 9.08 -2.76 10.16
CA GLY A 49 10.04 -2.61 9.06
C GLY A 49 11.49 -2.60 9.55
N VAL A 50 11.78 -1.84 10.61
CA VAL A 50 13.13 -1.81 11.23
C VAL A 50 13.49 -3.17 11.82
N GLY A 51 12.53 -3.84 12.48
CA GLY A 51 12.71 -5.20 12.99
C GLY A 51 13.05 -6.19 11.87
N ALA A 52 12.29 -6.16 10.76
CA ALA A 52 12.55 -7.01 9.60
C ALA A 52 13.95 -6.76 9.00
N LEU A 53 14.39 -5.49 8.92
CA LEU A 53 15.72 -5.13 8.42
C LEU A 53 16.84 -5.67 9.31
N LEU A 54 16.68 -5.56 10.64
CA LEU A 54 17.62 -6.11 11.63
C LEU A 54 17.62 -7.64 11.65
N PHE A 55 16.52 -8.28 11.25
CA PHE A 55 16.41 -9.72 11.21
C PHE A 55 17.11 -10.35 9.99
N VAL A 56 17.37 -9.59 8.92
CA VAL A 56 18.12 -10.06 7.73
C VAL A 56 19.51 -10.63 8.06
N PRO A 57 20.39 -9.93 8.80
CA PRO A 57 21.69 -10.46 9.18
C PRO A 57 21.59 -11.64 10.14
N VAL A 58 20.56 -11.70 10.99
CA VAL A 58 20.30 -12.83 11.91
C VAL A 58 19.89 -14.09 11.14
N PHE A 59 19.05 -13.96 10.12
CA PHE A 59 18.72 -15.04 9.20
C PHE A 59 19.96 -15.54 8.44
N LYS A 60 20.84 -14.63 8.01
CA LYS A 60 22.08 -15.01 7.34
C LYS A 60 22.98 -15.88 8.24
N THR A 61 23.12 -15.54 9.51
CA THR A 61 23.99 -16.27 10.44
C THR A 61 23.41 -17.59 10.91
N ILE A 62 22.09 -17.70 11.10
CA ILE A 62 21.47 -18.94 11.59
C ILE A 62 21.26 -19.96 10.45
N THR A 63 20.86 -19.51 9.26
CA THR A 63 20.38 -20.41 8.22
C THR A 63 21.32 -20.54 7.02
N HIS A 64 22.37 -19.71 6.92
CA HIS A 64 23.32 -19.71 5.79
C HIS A 64 22.69 -19.51 4.39
N LEU A 65 21.42 -19.11 4.36
CA LEU A 65 20.61 -18.95 3.17
C LEU A 65 20.81 -17.58 2.52
N PRO A 66 20.50 -17.43 1.22
CA PRO A 66 20.67 -16.18 0.50
C PRO A 66 19.86 -15.03 1.13
N PRO A 67 20.43 -13.81 1.26
CA PRO A 67 19.80 -12.67 1.94
C PRO A 67 18.48 -12.19 1.30
N TYR A 68 18.23 -12.52 0.03
CA TYR A 68 16.98 -12.22 -0.68
C TYR A 68 15.73 -12.80 0.02
N LEU A 69 15.84 -13.98 0.64
CA LEU A 69 14.73 -14.60 1.35
C LEU A 69 14.26 -13.76 2.54
N GLY A 70 15.19 -13.14 3.29
CA GLY A 70 14.84 -12.26 4.41
C GLY A 70 14.12 -10.98 3.97
N ILE A 71 14.52 -10.42 2.82
CA ILE A 71 13.91 -9.22 2.26
C ILE A 71 12.49 -9.51 1.77
N LEU A 72 12.29 -10.61 1.02
CA LEU A 72 10.96 -11.06 0.61
C LEU A 72 10.03 -11.31 1.80
N PHE A 73 10.55 -11.97 2.84
CA PHE A 73 9.81 -12.26 4.05
C PHE A 73 9.37 -10.97 4.77
N GLY A 74 10.28 -10.00 4.89
CA GLY A 74 9.97 -8.67 5.43
C GLY A 74 8.90 -7.93 4.61
N LEU A 75 8.99 -7.97 3.28
CA LEU A 75 7.98 -7.40 2.38
C LEU A 75 6.61 -8.07 2.54
N GLY A 76 6.56 -9.40 2.66
CA GLY A 76 5.31 -10.13 2.88
C GLY A 76 4.63 -9.77 4.20
N ILE A 77 5.39 -9.72 5.30
CA ILE A 77 4.89 -9.32 6.61
C ILE A 77 4.39 -7.87 6.59
N LEU A 78 5.17 -6.95 6.01
CA LEU A 78 4.77 -5.56 5.90
C LEU A 78 3.45 -5.43 5.13
N TRP A 79 3.31 -6.18 4.03
CA TRP A 79 2.11 -6.16 3.19
C TRP A 79 0.87 -6.64 3.94
N VAL A 80 0.93 -7.78 4.62
CA VAL A 80 -0.18 -8.31 5.43
C VAL A 80 -0.60 -7.31 6.52
N VAL A 81 0.38 -6.68 7.19
CA VAL A 81 0.11 -5.69 8.24
C VAL A 81 -0.51 -4.40 7.67
N THR A 82 -0.12 -3.98 6.47
CA THR A 82 -0.76 -2.83 5.83
C THR A 82 -2.17 -3.14 5.36
N GLU A 83 -2.42 -4.36 4.89
CA GLU A 83 -3.75 -4.81 4.44
C GLU A 83 -4.74 -4.91 5.60
N ILE A 84 -4.33 -5.52 6.71
CA ILE A 84 -5.18 -5.65 7.91
C ILE A 84 -5.57 -4.26 8.46
N MET A 85 -4.64 -3.32 8.42
CA MET A 85 -4.84 -1.94 8.87
C MET A 85 -5.82 -1.18 7.95
N HIS A 86 -5.72 -1.41 6.65
CA HIS A 86 -6.59 -0.78 5.67
C HIS A 86 -8.03 -1.29 5.78
N VAL A 87 -8.21 -2.60 5.99
CA VAL A 87 -9.53 -3.22 6.21
C VAL A 87 -10.18 -2.72 7.51
N SER A 88 -9.41 -2.58 8.59
CA SER A 88 -9.93 -2.09 9.88
C SER A 88 -10.31 -0.60 9.90
N ASN A 89 -9.86 0.20 8.92
CA ASN A 89 -10.37 1.57 8.79
C ASN A 89 -11.74 1.60 8.08
N LYS A 90 -12.04 0.60 7.23
CA LYS A 90 -13.26 0.53 6.44
C LYS A 90 -14.51 0.19 7.28
N GLU A 91 -14.33 -0.57 8.37
CA GLU A 91 -15.42 -0.98 9.29
C GLU A 91 -16.01 0.17 10.10
N ASN A 92 -15.29 1.29 10.26
CA ASN A 92 -15.79 2.46 10.99
C ASN A 92 -16.70 3.38 10.14
N TYR A 93 -16.64 3.30 8.80
CA TYR A 93 -17.46 4.14 7.94
C TYR A 93 -18.88 3.60 7.67
N SER A 94 -19.13 2.31 7.88
CA SER A 94 -20.47 1.73 7.65
C SER A 94 -21.50 2.03 8.75
N ARG A 95 -21.09 2.55 9.92
CA ARG A 95 -22.04 2.86 11.00
C ARG A 95 -22.64 4.27 10.94
N LEU A 96 -22.18 5.13 10.03
CA LEU A 96 -22.59 6.54 10.01
C LEU A 96 -23.51 6.93 8.84
N ASN A 97 -23.83 6.02 7.90
CA ASN A 97 -24.46 6.42 6.63
C ASN A 97 -25.86 5.83 6.33
N VAL A 98 -26.61 5.33 7.32
CA VAL A 98 -27.96 4.77 7.05
C VAL A 98 -29.08 5.17 8.02
N SER A 99 -28.81 5.86 9.12
CA SER A 99 -29.89 6.27 10.06
C SER A 99 -30.36 7.73 9.92
N ALA A 100 -29.70 8.55 9.10
CA ALA A 100 -29.99 9.98 8.99
C ALA A 100 -30.95 10.35 7.83
N ILE A 101 -31.37 9.38 7.01
CA ILE A 101 -32.18 9.61 5.80
C ILE A 101 -33.60 9.03 5.94
N ILE A 102 -34.00 8.61 7.15
CA ILE A 102 -35.32 8.00 7.41
C ILE A 102 -36.19 8.80 8.41
N THR A 103 -35.79 10.04 8.74
CA THR A 103 -36.62 11.03 9.43
C THR A 103 -36.85 12.19 8.47
#